data_AF-A0A517VLW6-F1
#
_entry.id   AF-A0A517VLW6-F1
#
_cell.length_a   1.000
_cell.length_b   1.000
_cell.length_c   1.000
_cell.angle_alpha   90.00
_cell.angle_beta   90.00
_cell.angle_gamma   90.00
#
_symmetry.space_group_name_H-M   'P 1'
#
loop_
_entity.id
_entity.type
_entity.pdbx_description
1 polymer ?
#
loop_
_entity_poly.entity_id
_entity_poly.type
_entity_poly.pdbx_seq_one_letter_code
_entity_poly.pdbx_strand_id
1 'polypeptide(L)'
;MNQPSRNKRERRNAGWIWLFFLCLLIPLHLWFPELGTGALDDSYSASASGKKAFFLLLEQESYNTERNRVPISVFLQSLDYDETLCLLGPARYPSPQEWSAILSWVEDGGHLVITANQAHPEFEIDALNISTKYLDETERENLPVVESKKKGKKEKDKVEKDDLDSSDLLALLEDEHSLLDGQATTVFPDAPSIIWQTNAQVISESDQELISVGETQQAILQKHGLGEIVVAASSKIFSNQSMIDGGSVPAFRLLESAGAPDFFVVDESLNASGTSKVVALLIDPTFRPLTIQLLITLLIFGWWHSTRFGPILSSHILPRHNIVSHTDNVGNLHFKNGNGRALLYSYLKQLFTELHLRRFRGKENRVIDPIARRMKTDPDEITAFLKQASELAKSKKIKRRQMGDLIHRLAEIRQAARHGKQQG
;
A
#
# COMPACT_ATOMS: atom_id res chain seq x y z
N MET A 1 -11.89 19.83 53.72
CA MET A 1 -11.97 18.70 52.76
C MET A 1 -11.41 19.18 51.43
N ASN A 2 -10.19 18.76 51.08
CA ASN A 2 -9.52 19.20 49.86
C ASN A 2 -10.11 18.47 48.65
N GLN A 3 -10.80 19.20 47.78
CA GLN A 3 -11.24 18.65 46.49
C GLN A 3 -10.00 18.25 45.68
N PRO A 4 -9.90 16.99 45.21
CA PRO A 4 -8.79 16.58 44.36
C PRO A 4 -8.80 17.44 43.10
N SER A 5 -7.65 18.07 42.80
CA SER A 5 -7.50 18.94 41.65
C SER A 5 -7.89 18.21 40.36
N ARG A 6 -8.61 18.92 39.48
CA ARG A 6 -9.20 18.43 38.23
C ARG A 6 -8.22 17.58 37.39
N ASN A 7 -6.93 17.93 37.41
CA ASN A 7 -5.84 17.27 36.70
C ASN A 7 -5.55 15.82 37.17
N LYS A 8 -5.94 15.46 38.41
CA LYS A 8 -5.75 14.09 38.93
C LYS A 8 -6.79 13.11 38.36
N ARG A 9 -7.96 13.60 37.91
CA ARG A 9 -8.99 12.78 37.23
C ARG A 9 -8.62 12.45 35.79
N GLU A 10 -8.06 13.40 35.05
CA GLU A 10 -7.66 13.18 33.64
C GLU A 10 -6.59 12.09 33.49
N ARG A 11 -5.62 12.01 34.41
CA ARG A 11 -4.59 10.96 34.39
C ARG A 11 -5.13 9.55 34.65
N ARG A 12 -6.19 9.42 35.45
CA ARG A 12 -6.84 8.12 35.67
C ARG A 12 -7.54 7.64 34.40
N ASN A 13 -8.17 8.55 33.65
CA ASN A 13 -8.93 8.18 32.45
C ASN A 13 -8.03 7.71 31.30
N ALA A 14 -6.82 8.26 31.16
CA ALA A 14 -5.88 7.84 30.12
C ALA A 14 -5.43 6.37 30.27
N GLY A 15 -5.24 5.88 31.51
CA GLY A 15 -4.87 4.48 31.75
C GLY A 15 -5.95 3.49 31.33
N TRP A 16 -7.23 3.81 31.56
CA TRP A 16 -8.36 2.98 31.14
C TRP A 16 -8.51 2.88 29.63
N ILE A 17 -8.16 3.95 28.90
CA ILE A 17 -8.19 3.95 27.43
C ILE A 17 -7.14 2.96 26.88
N TRP A 18 -5.91 2.99 27.40
CA TRP A 18 -4.86 2.05 26.96
C TRP A 18 -5.19 0.59 27.32
N LEU A 19 -5.75 0.35 28.51
CA LEU A 19 -6.19 -0.98 28.92
C LEU A 19 -7.34 -1.50 28.03
N PHE A 20 -8.26 -0.63 27.64
CA PHE A 20 -9.31 -0.97 26.68
C PHE A 20 -8.73 -1.39 25.32
N PHE A 21 -7.77 -0.64 24.77
CA PHE A 21 -7.12 -1.02 23.51
C PHE A 21 -6.36 -2.34 23.61
N LEU A 22 -5.67 -2.59 24.73
CA LEU A 22 -4.99 -3.87 24.98
C LEU A 22 -6.00 -5.03 25.04
N CYS A 23 -7.10 -4.87 25.80
CA CYS A 23 -8.17 -5.86 25.89
C CYS A 23 -8.88 -6.10 24.55
N LEU A 24 -8.95 -5.10 23.67
CA LEU A 24 -9.55 -5.24 22.34
C LEU A 24 -8.62 -5.97 21.36
N LEU A 25 -7.30 -5.85 21.53
CA LEU A 25 -6.32 -6.47 20.64
C LEU A 25 -6.16 -7.99 20.84
N ILE A 26 -6.31 -8.46 22.07
CA ILE A 26 -6.22 -9.89 22.42
C ILE A 26 -7.27 -10.74 21.68
N PRO A 27 -8.58 -10.43 21.69
CA PRO A 27 -9.58 -11.21 20.94
C PRO A 27 -9.47 -11.01 19.43
N LEU A 28 -8.90 -9.89 18.96
CA LEU A 28 -8.65 -9.66 17.53
C LEU A 28 -7.75 -10.76 16.93
N HIS A 29 -6.83 -11.34 17.72
CA HIS A 29 -6.01 -12.50 17.33
C HIS A 29 -6.84 -13.71 16.89
N LEU A 30 -7.97 -13.93 17.55
CA LEU A 30 -8.86 -15.07 17.31
C LEU A 30 -9.83 -14.79 16.15
N TRP A 31 -10.01 -13.52 15.78
CA TRP A 31 -11.01 -13.12 14.80
C TRP A 31 -10.42 -12.78 13.42
N PHE A 32 -9.10 -12.68 13.28
CA PHE A 32 -8.49 -12.54 11.97
C PHE A 32 -8.66 -13.84 11.16
N PRO A 33 -9.37 -13.81 10.03
CA PRO A 33 -9.41 -14.94 9.12
C PRO A 33 -7.99 -15.26 8.65
N GLU A 34 -7.72 -16.53 8.36
CA GLU A 34 -6.46 -16.94 7.75
C GLU A 34 -6.35 -16.32 6.37
N LEU A 35 -5.71 -15.15 6.29
CA LEU A 35 -5.32 -14.55 5.02
C LEU A 35 -4.15 -15.37 4.50
N GLY A 36 -4.44 -16.37 3.66
CA GLY A 36 -3.43 -17.20 3.00
C GLY A 36 -2.38 -16.34 2.30
N THR A 37 -1.15 -16.82 2.25
CA THR A 37 0.04 -16.15 1.70
C THR A 37 0.06 -16.00 0.17
N GLY A 38 -1.12 -16.00 -0.45
CA GLY A 38 -1.33 -16.24 -1.88
C GLY A 38 -2.15 -17.51 -2.08
N ALA A 39 -2.69 -17.72 -3.28
CA ALA A 39 -3.26 -19.01 -3.63
C ALA A 39 -2.14 -20.06 -3.51
N LEU A 40 -2.37 -21.13 -2.73
CA LEU A 40 -1.42 -22.24 -2.58
C LEU A 40 -1.08 -22.92 -3.92
N ASP A 41 -1.82 -22.59 -4.98
CA ASP A 41 -1.83 -23.18 -6.30
C ASP A 41 -1.27 -22.23 -7.40
N ASP A 42 -0.50 -21.20 -7.04
CA ASP A 42 0.13 -20.26 -8.00
C ASP A 42 1.51 -20.76 -8.53
N SER A 43 2.06 -20.15 -9.60
CA SER A 43 3.38 -20.53 -10.13
C SER A 43 4.59 -19.97 -9.34
N TYR A 44 4.34 -19.23 -8.26
CA TYR A 44 5.37 -18.80 -7.30
C TYR A 44 5.53 -19.77 -6.14
N SER A 45 4.50 -20.57 -5.86
CA SER A 45 4.40 -21.45 -4.72
C SER A 45 5.26 -22.70 -4.91
N ALA A 46 6.13 -22.92 -3.93
CA ALA A 46 6.95 -24.14 -3.81
C ALA A 46 6.26 -25.25 -2.99
N SER A 47 4.99 -25.05 -2.58
CA SER A 47 4.22 -26.09 -1.88
C SER A 47 3.97 -27.29 -2.81
N ALA A 48 3.58 -28.44 -2.25
CA ALA A 48 3.25 -29.62 -3.06
C ALA A 48 2.09 -29.38 -4.06
N SER A 49 1.17 -28.48 -3.71
CA SER A 49 0.07 -28.05 -4.59
C SER A 49 0.48 -26.97 -5.60
N GLY A 50 1.49 -26.16 -5.31
CA GLY A 50 1.90 -25.03 -6.18
C GLY A 50 2.40 -25.47 -7.54
N LYS A 51 2.59 -24.53 -8.47
CA LYS A 51 2.95 -24.80 -9.88
C LYS A 51 4.35 -24.33 -10.29
N LYS A 52 5.19 -23.97 -9.30
CA LYS A 52 6.52 -23.41 -9.57
C LYS A 52 7.46 -24.35 -10.33
N ALA A 53 7.47 -25.63 -9.99
CA ALA A 53 8.32 -26.63 -10.66
C ALA A 53 7.92 -26.78 -12.13
N PHE A 54 6.62 -26.82 -12.43
CA PHE A 54 6.13 -26.85 -13.80
C PHE A 54 6.51 -25.58 -14.57
N PHE A 55 6.34 -24.40 -13.96
CA PHE A 55 6.78 -23.15 -14.58
C PHE A 55 8.29 -23.16 -14.91
N LEU A 56 9.13 -23.62 -13.98
CA LEU A 56 10.58 -23.68 -14.21
C LEU A 56 10.94 -24.69 -15.31
N LEU A 57 10.17 -25.78 -15.44
CA LEU A 57 10.32 -26.71 -16.55
C LEU A 57 9.95 -26.04 -17.88
N LEU A 58 8.85 -25.29 -17.94
CA LEU A 58 8.48 -24.52 -19.13
C LEU A 58 9.54 -23.50 -19.52
N GLU A 59 10.05 -22.74 -18.54
CA GLU A 59 11.11 -21.75 -18.74
C GLU A 59 12.41 -22.40 -19.26
N GLN A 60 12.66 -23.67 -18.92
CA GLN A 60 13.82 -24.41 -19.39
C GLN A 60 13.64 -24.98 -20.81
N GLU A 61 12.45 -25.49 -21.14
CA GLU A 61 12.20 -26.24 -22.38
C GLU A 61 11.65 -25.37 -23.53
N SER A 62 11.05 -24.21 -23.24
CA SER A 62 10.54 -23.28 -24.25
C SER A 62 11.54 -22.15 -24.57
N TYR A 63 11.32 -21.45 -25.68
CA TYR A 63 12.16 -20.29 -26.04
C TYR A 63 11.93 -19.10 -25.12
N ASN A 64 10.66 -18.82 -24.78
CA ASN A 64 10.32 -17.80 -23.81
C ASN A 64 9.10 -18.23 -22.97
N THR A 65 9.20 -18.02 -21.66
CA THR A 65 8.08 -18.21 -20.73
C THR A 65 8.00 -17.00 -19.80
N GLU A 66 6.83 -16.39 -19.74
CA GLU A 66 6.59 -15.23 -18.88
C GLU A 66 5.43 -15.45 -17.89
N ARG A 67 5.41 -14.65 -16.82
CA ARG A 67 4.30 -14.61 -15.86
C ARG A 67 3.56 -13.29 -15.99
N ASN A 68 2.28 -13.33 -16.34
CA ASN A 68 1.47 -12.13 -16.40
C ASN A 68 0.94 -11.74 -15.00
N ARG A 69 1.24 -10.53 -14.53
CA ARG A 69 0.69 -9.96 -13.28
C ARG A 69 -0.26 -8.78 -13.53
N VAL A 70 -0.38 -8.35 -14.77
CA VAL A 70 -1.22 -7.23 -15.20
C VAL A 70 -2.63 -7.77 -15.47
N PRO A 71 -3.72 -7.00 -15.26
CA PRO A 71 -5.05 -7.45 -15.63
C PRO A 71 -5.09 -8.03 -17.05
N ILE A 72 -5.68 -9.22 -17.21
CA ILE A 72 -5.68 -10.00 -18.45
C ILE A 72 -6.15 -9.19 -19.67
N SER A 73 -7.14 -8.32 -19.50
CA SER A 73 -7.66 -7.45 -20.56
C SER A 73 -6.66 -6.44 -21.11
N VAL A 74 -5.71 -5.98 -20.27
CA VAL A 74 -4.61 -5.10 -20.69
C VAL A 74 -3.49 -5.93 -21.31
N PHE A 75 -3.21 -7.09 -20.73
CA PHE A 75 -2.13 -7.97 -21.18
C PHE A 75 -2.39 -8.59 -22.56
N LEU A 76 -3.63 -8.95 -22.88
CA LEU A 76 -4.03 -9.45 -24.21
C LEU A 76 -3.72 -8.46 -25.35
N GLN A 77 -3.56 -7.16 -25.07
CA GLN A 77 -3.19 -6.17 -26.08
C GLN A 77 -1.70 -6.22 -26.46
N SER A 78 -0.87 -6.88 -25.64
CA SER A 78 0.56 -7.07 -25.90
C SER A 78 0.92 -8.49 -26.34
N LEU A 79 -0.03 -9.43 -26.27
CA LEU A 79 0.18 -10.80 -26.73
C LEU A 79 0.10 -10.85 -28.26
N ASP A 80 1.04 -11.56 -28.88
CA ASP A 80 0.97 -11.91 -30.28
C ASP A 80 0.01 -13.10 -30.50
N TYR A 81 -0.36 -13.35 -31.76
CA TYR A 81 -1.38 -14.36 -32.10
C TYR A 81 -0.84 -15.80 -32.13
N ASP A 82 0.47 -16.01 -32.10
CA ASP A 82 1.10 -17.33 -32.04
C ASP A 82 1.43 -17.77 -30.61
N GLU A 83 1.23 -16.89 -29.63
CA GLU A 83 1.56 -17.14 -28.23
C GLU A 83 0.49 -17.99 -27.52
N THR A 84 0.89 -18.68 -26.45
CA THR A 84 0.00 -19.53 -25.65
C THR A 84 -0.25 -18.94 -24.27
N LEU A 85 -1.52 -18.67 -23.95
CA LEU A 85 -1.96 -18.20 -22.64
C LEU A 85 -2.41 -19.36 -21.76
N CYS A 86 -1.79 -19.52 -20.59
CA CYS A 86 -2.02 -20.60 -19.65
C CYS A 86 -2.74 -20.09 -18.39
N LEU A 87 -4.01 -20.45 -18.24
CA LEU A 87 -4.84 -20.25 -17.05
C LEU A 87 -4.86 -21.54 -16.22
N LEU A 88 -3.81 -21.74 -15.44
CA LEU A 88 -3.58 -22.99 -14.72
C LEU A 88 -4.28 -22.99 -13.35
N GLY A 89 -5.57 -23.34 -13.30
CA GLY A 89 -6.35 -23.41 -12.05
C GLY A 89 -6.51 -22.07 -11.36
N PRO A 90 -7.12 -21.07 -12.03
CA PRO A 90 -7.14 -19.70 -11.51
C PRO A 90 -7.95 -19.61 -10.19
N ALA A 91 -7.55 -18.73 -9.28
CA ALA A 91 -8.27 -18.51 -8.02
C ALA A 91 -9.69 -17.94 -8.25
N ARG A 92 -9.88 -17.18 -9.33
CA ARG A 92 -11.19 -16.82 -9.89
C ARG A 92 -11.20 -17.07 -11.38
N TYR A 93 -12.32 -17.50 -11.94
CA TYR A 93 -12.46 -17.57 -13.39
C TYR A 93 -12.58 -16.17 -14.02
N PRO A 94 -12.27 -16.03 -15.33
CA PRO A 94 -12.49 -14.79 -16.05
C PRO A 94 -13.96 -14.34 -15.96
N SER A 95 -14.17 -13.03 -15.84
CA SER A 95 -15.49 -12.41 -15.96
C SER A 95 -15.99 -12.46 -17.42
N PRO A 96 -17.30 -12.26 -17.69
CA PRO A 96 -17.82 -12.30 -19.06
C PRO A 96 -17.11 -11.34 -20.04
N GLN A 97 -16.66 -10.18 -19.55
CA GLN A 97 -15.89 -9.23 -20.37
C GLN A 97 -14.48 -9.75 -20.69
N GLU A 98 -13.80 -10.30 -19.68
CA GLU A 98 -12.48 -10.93 -19.86
C GLU A 98 -12.58 -12.14 -20.80
N TRP A 99 -13.63 -12.97 -20.66
CA TRP A 99 -13.90 -14.07 -21.58
C TRP A 99 -14.06 -13.62 -23.02
N SER A 100 -14.85 -12.56 -23.28
CA SER A 100 -15.00 -12.06 -24.65
C SER A 100 -13.66 -11.57 -25.23
N ALA A 101 -12.78 -10.98 -24.41
CA ALA A 101 -11.47 -10.51 -24.85
C ALA A 101 -10.52 -11.69 -25.14
N ILE A 102 -10.51 -12.70 -24.27
CA ILE A 102 -9.72 -13.93 -24.46
C ILE A 102 -10.17 -14.64 -25.74
N LEU A 103 -11.49 -14.85 -25.90
CA LEU A 103 -12.03 -15.55 -27.06
C LEU A 103 -11.81 -14.78 -28.36
N SER A 104 -11.90 -13.45 -28.35
CA SER A 104 -11.53 -12.62 -29.52
C SER A 104 -10.07 -12.78 -29.90
N TRP A 105 -9.16 -12.85 -28.92
CA TRP A 105 -7.73 -13.07 -29.19
C TRP A 105 -7.46 -14.49 -29.72
N VAL A 106 -8.15 -15.50 -29.19
CA VAL A 106 -8.07 -16.87 -29.72
C VAL A 106 -8.64 -16.94 -31.15
N GLU A 107 -9.75 -16.24 -31.42
CA GLU A 107 -10.36 -16.21 -32.75
C GLU A 107 -9.37 -15.70 -33.81
N ASP A 108 -8.51 -14.73 -33.44
CA ASP A 108 -7.46 -14.16 -34.29
C ASP A 108 -6.21 -15.05 -34.44
N GLY A 109 -6.10 -16.15 -33.68
CA GLY A 109 -5.01 -17.14 -33.80
C GLY A 109 -4.41 -17.60 -32.49
N GLY A 110 -4.66 -16.90 -31.38
CA GLY A 110 -4.05 -17.19 -30.08
C GLY A 110 -4.41 -18.58 -29.55
N HIS A 111 -3.54 -19.13 -28.70
CA HIS A 111 -3.75 -20.45 -28.10
C HIS A 111 -4.07 -20.32 -26.60
N LEU A 112 -5.18 -20.91 -26.16
CA LEU A 112 -5.59 -20.86 -24.75
C LEU A 112 -5.50 -22.25 -24.12
N VAL A 113 -4.83 -22.35 -22.98
CA VAL A 113 -4.96 -23.50 -22.08
C VAL A 113 -5.60 -23.04 -20.79
N ILE A 114 -6.77 -23.60 -20.47
CA ILE A 114 -7.44 -23.38 -19.18
C ILE A 114 -7.65 -24.69 -18.46
N THR A 115 -7.36 -24.67 -17.16
CA THR A 115 -7.66 -25.79 -16.27
C THR A 115 -8.51 -25.35 -15.09
N ALA A 116 -9.39 -26.25 -14.66
CA ALA A 116 -10.26 -26.01 -13.53
C ALA A 116 -9.46 -25.96 -12.21
N ASN A 117 -9.88 -25.08 -11.32
CA ASN A 117 -9.39 -25.03 -9.95
C ASN A 117 -9.95 -26.23 -9.17
N GLN A 118 -9.10 -27.00 -8.53
CA GLN A 118 -9.49 -28.18 -7.73
C GLN A 118 -10.58 -27.87 -6.68
N ALA A 119 -10.50 -26.71 -6.02
CA ALA A 119 -11.44 -26.34 -4.96
C ALA A 119 -12.81 -25.92 -5.52
N HIS A 120 -12.81 -25.30 -6.70
CA HIS A 120 -13.99 -24.77 -7.37
C HIS A 120 -13.86 -25.02 -8.88
N PRO A 121 -14.07 -26.26 -9.37
CA PRO A 121 -13.83 -26.63 -10.75
C PRO A 121 -14.94 -26.16 -11.70
N GLU A 122 -16.07 -25.69 -11.16
CA GLU A 122 -17.22 -25.28 -11.96
C GLU A 122 -16.96 -23.97 -12.71
N PHE A 123 -17.02 -24.02 -14.04
CA PHE A 123 -17.08 -22.85 -14.90
C PHE A 123 -17.69 -23.20 -16.26
N GLU A 124 -18.18 -22.18 -16.97
CA GLU A 124 -18.80 -22.32 -18.28
C GLU A 124 -18.18 -21.31 -19.26
N ILE A 125 -17.98 -21.75 -20.49
CA ILE A 125 -17.60 -20.93 -21.63
C ILE A 125 -18.77 -20.96 -22.62
N ASP A 126 -19.78 -20.13 -22.36
CA ASP A 126 -21.07 -20.11 -23.09
C ASP A 126 -20.91 -20.08 -24.61
N ALA A 127 -19.93 -19.32 -25.10
CA ALA A 127 -19.68 -19.16 -26.54
C ALA A 127 -19.26 -20.46 -27.26
N LEU A 128 -18.78 -21.45 -26.49
CA LEU A 128 -18.23 -22.70 -27.01
C LEU A 128 -19.04 -23.93 -26.57
N ASN A 129 -20.10 -23.74 -25.78
CA ASN A 129 -20.86 -24.82 -25.12
C ASN A 129 -19.96 -25.77 -24.30
N ILE A 130 -18.91 -25.23 -23.66
CA ILE A 130 -18.03 -26.01 -22.78
C ILE A 130 -18.41 -25.69 -21.34
N SER A 131 -18.68 -26.72 -20.55
CA SER A 131 -18.87 -26.58 -19.10
C SER A 131 -18.00 -27.57 -18.35
N THR A 132 -17.39 -27.14 -17.26
CA THR A 132 -16.74 -28.04 -16.30
C THR A 132 -17.65 -28.15 -15.09
N LYS A 133 -17.97 -29.37 -14.66
CA LYS A 133 -18.85 -29.64 -13.51
C LYS A 133 -18.21 -30.65 -12.57
N TYR A 134 -18.61 -30.63 -11.30
CA TYR A 134 -18.26 -31.73 -10.40
C TYR A 134 -18.74 -33.07 -10.96
N LEU A 135 -18.00 -34.13 -10.64
CA LEU A 135 -18.43 -35.49 -10.91
C LEU A 135 -19.61 -35.85 -9.98
N ASP A 136 -20.69 -36.36 -10.56
CA ASP A 136 -21.82 -36.87 -9.79
C ASP A 136 -21.44 -38.15 -9.03
N GLU A 137 -22.15 -38.50 -7.96
CA GLU A 137 -21.86 -39.69 -7.13
C GLU A 137 -21.74 -40.97 -7.98
N THR A 138 -22.64 -41.15 -8.95
CA THR A 138 -22.63 -42.31 -9.85
C THR A 138 -21.41 -42.34 -10.75
N GLU A 139 -20.95 -41.17 -11.22
CA GLU A 139 -19.76 -41.08 -12.06
C GLU A 139 -18.51 -41.36 -11.23
N ARG A 140 -18.47 -40.84 -9.99
CA ARG A 140 -17.38 -41.11 -9.04
C ARG A 140 -17.24 -42.61 -8.73
N GLU A 141 -18.35 -43.32 -8.56
CA GLU A 141 -18.34 -44.78 -8.35
C GLU A 141 -17.87 -45.57 -9.58
N ASN A 142 -18.15 -45.06 -10.78
CA ASN A 142 -17.77 -45.70 -12.04
C ASN A 142 -16.32 -45.42 -12.47
N LEU A 143 -15.62 -44.47 -11.82
CA LEU A 143 -14.24 -44.18 -12.16
C LEU A 143 -13.34 -45.39 -11.83
N PRO A 144 -12.46 -45.81 -12.75
CA PRO A 144 -11.47 -46.83 -12.47
C PRO A 144 -10.44 -46.28 -11.46
N VAL A 145 -10.74 -46.46 -10.17
CA VAL A 145 -9.86 -46.02 -9.08
C VAL A 145 -8.63 -46.92 -9.07
N VAL A 146 -7.47 -46.30 -9.21
CA VAL A 146 -6.21 -46.99 -8.94
C VAL A 146 -6.09 -47.07 -7.43
N GLU A 147 -6.10 -48.29 -6.88
CA GLU A 147 -5.77 -48.50 -5.47
C GLU A 147 -4.33 -48.06 -5.25
N SER A 148 -4.13 -46.77 -4.96
CA SER A 148 -2.86 -46.28 -4.49
C SER A 148 -2.64 -46.98 -3.16
N LYS A 149 -1.69 -47.93 -3.13
CA LYS A 149 -1.21 -48.55 -1.90
C LYS A 149 -0.57 -47.44 -1.07
N LYS A 150 -1.37 -46.60 -0.40
CA LYS A 150 -0.94 -45.72 0.67
C LYS A 150 -0.47 -46.63 1.80
N LYS A 151 0.77 -47.10 1.66
CA LYS A 151 1.60 -47.71 2.71
C LYS A 151 1.86 -46.62 3.75
N GLY A 152 0.85 -46.34 4.56
CA GLY A 152 0.87 -45.19 5.46
C GLY A 152 -0.21 -45.30 6.53
N LYS A 153 -0.12 -46.36 7.34
CA LYS A 153 -0.40 -46.33 8.78
C LYS A 153 -1.55 -45.42 9.25
N LYS A 154 -2.79 -45.67 8.78
CA LYS A 154 -3.97 -45.39 9.61
C LYS A 154 -4.17 -46.60 10.53
N GLU A 155 -3.36 -46.64 11.59
CA GLU A 155 -3.65 -47.45 12.77
C GLU A 155 -5.03 -46.96 13.24
N LYS A 156 -6.03 -47.82 13.03
CA LYS A 156 -7.41 -47.62 13.48
C LYS A 156 -7.40 -47.61 15.00
N ASP A 157 -7.26 -46.43 15.60
CA ASP A 157 -7.85 -46.21 16.92
C ASP A 157 -9.36 -46.34 16.73
N LYS A 158 -9.88 -47.49 17.18
CA LYS A 158 -11.30 -47.70 17.42
C LYS A 158 -11.71 -46.73 18.53
N VAL A 159 -12.11 -45.52 18.16
CA VAL A 159 -12.85 -44.65 19.07
C VAL A 159 -14.27 -45.22 19.15
N GLU A 160 -14.66 -45.57 20.37
CA GLU A 160 -16.01 -46.00 20.72
C GLU A 160 -17.03 -44.95 20.26
N LYS A 161 -18.08 -45.44 19.59
CA LYS A 161 -19.28 -44.68 19.27
C LYS A 161 -19.94 -44.29 20.59
N ASP A 162 -19.91 -43.01 20.98
CA ASP A 162 -21.01 -42.49 21.80
C ASP A 162 -21.23 -40.96 21.80
N ASP A 163 -20.40 -40.14 21.16
CA ASP A 163 -20.70 -38.71 21.02
C ASP A 163 -20.43 -38.26 19.57
N LEU A 164 -21.50 -38.14 18.76
CA LEU A 164 -21.46 -37.55 17.42
C LEU A 164 -21.24 -36.04 17.57
N ASP A 165 -19.97 -35.67 17.66
CA ASP A 165 -19.53 -34.28 17.71
C ASP A 165 -19.66 -33.63 16.33
N SER A 166 -19.90 -32.31 16.32
CA SER A 166 -20.10 -31.50 15.10
C SER A 166 -18.95 -31.56 14.08
N SER A 167 -17.79 -32.09 14.47
CA SER A 167 -16.67 -32.38 13.58
C SER A 167 -16.91 -33.53 12.60
N ASP A 168 -17.77 -34.50 12.92
CA ASP A 168 -18.07 -35.63 12.02
C ASP A 168 -18.93 -35.20 10.81
N LEU A 169 -19.74 -34.13 10.96
CA LEU A 169 -20.49 -33.56 9.85
C LEU A 169 -19.59 -32.82 8.85
N LEU A 170 -18.51 -32.18 9.32
CA LEU A 170 -17.52 -31.56 8.44
C LEU A 170 -16.69 -32.61 7.68
N ALA A 171 -16.35 -33.73 8.33
CA ALA A 171 -15.65 -34.85 7.69
C ALA A 171 -16.51 -35.55 6.62
N LEU A 172 -17.84 -35.59 6.79
CA LEU A 172 -18.76 -36.11 5.76
C LEU A 172 -18.88 -35.16 4.55
N LEU A 173 -18.86 -33.83 4.78
CA LEU A 173 -18.85 -32.84 3.69
C LEU A 173 -17.50 -32.77 2.96
N GLU A 174 -16.38 -33.12 3.62
CA GLU A 174 -15.06 -33.19 2.98
C GLU A 174 -14.94 -34.33 1.95
N ASP A 175 -15.83 -35.34 1.98
CA ASP A 175 -15.72 -36.50 1.10
C ASP A 175 -16.41 -36.31 -0.27
N GLU A 176 -17.44 -35.44 -0.35
CA GLU A 176 -18.20 -35.21 -1.60
C GLU A 176 -17.39 -34.53 -2.71
N HIS A 177 -16.28 -33.84 -2.37
CA HIS A 177 -15.44 -33.14 -3.34
C HIS A 177 -13.96 -33.56 -3.30
N SER A 178 -13.66 -34.67 -2.63
CA SER A 178 -12.31 -35.22 -2.57
C SER A 178 -11.79 -35.65 -3.95
N LEU A 179 -10.52 -35.39 -4.22
CA LEU A 179 -9.88 -35.83 -5.47
C LEU A 179 -9.85 -37.35 -5.55
N LEU A 180 -10.18 -37.88 -6.72
CA LEU A 180 -10.07 -39.30 -7.04
C LEU A 180 -8.84 -39.55 -7.91
N ASP A 181 -8.08 -40.59 -7.57
CA ASP A 181 -6.95 -41.07 -8.37
C ASP A 181 -7.46 -42.05 -9.42
N GLY A 182 -7.59 -41.61 -10.66
CA GLY A 182 -8.00 -42.44 -11.80
C GLY A 182 -6.84 -42.77 -12.73
N GLN A 183 -6.86 -43.95 -13.35
CA GLN A 183 -5.98 -44.24 -14.48
C GLN A 183 -6.59 -43.61 -15.73
N ALA A 184 -6.04 -42.49 -16.18
CA ALA A 184 -6.47 -41.84 -17.41
C ALA A 184 -5.81 -42.46 -18.62
N THR A 185 -6.55 -42.57 -19.71
CA THR A 185 -6.02 -42.81 -21.06
C THR A 185 -5.80 -41.49 -21.77
N THR A 186 -4.68 -41.36 -22.47
CA THR A 186 -4.35 -40.14 -23.22
C THR A 186 -4.12 -40.45 -24.70
N VAL A 187 -4.30 -39.44 -25.54
CA VAL A 187 -3.95 -39.51 -26.97
C VAL A 187 -2.44 -39.37 -27.19
N PHE A 188 -1.68 -39.03 -26.15
CA PHE A 188 -0.24 -38.76 -26.27
C PHE A 188 0.55 -40.07 -26.37
N PRO A 189 1.35 -40.28 -27.44
CA PRO A 189 2.06 -41.55 -27.65
C PRO A 189 3.10 -41.84 -26.56
N ASP A 190 3.68 -40.80 -25.96
CA ASP A 190 4.72 -40.93 -24.93
C ASP A 190 4.16 -41.16 -23.53
N ALA A 191 2.86 -40.93 -23.33
CA ALA A 191 2.19 -41.02 -22.04
C ALA A 191 0.79 -41.66 -22.16
N PRO A 192 0.67 -42.89 -22.72
CA PRO A 192 -0.62 -43.48 -23.09
C PRO A 192 -1.55 -43.70 -21.88
N SER A 193 -0.98 -43.84 -20.68
CA SER A 193 -1.73 -43.87 -19.43
C SER A 193 -1.03 -43.05 -18.35
N ILE A 194 -1.80 -42.25 -17.62
CA ILE A 194 -1.30 -41.40 -16.54
C ILE A 194 -2.19 -41.53 -15.31
N ILE A 195 -1.63 -41.23 -14.13
CA ILE A 195 -2.46 -41.05 -12.93
C ILE A 195 -3.04 -39.65 -12.99
N TRP A 196 -4.35 -39.56 -13.09
CA TRP A 196 -5.08 -38.30 -13.16
C TRP A 196 -5.88 -38.10 -11.88
N GLN A 197 -5.67 -36.97 -11.23
CA GLN A 197 -6.38 -36.61 -10.01
C GLN A 197 -7.44 -35.57 -10.34
N THR A 198 -8.71 -35.93 -10.19
CA THR A 198 -9.83 -35.06 -10.53
C THR A 198 -11.01 -35.26 -9.60
N ASN A 199 -11.84 -34.23 -9.48
CA ASN A 199 -13.16 -34.24 -8.87
C ASN A 199 -14.22 -33.65 -9.83
N ALA A 200 -13.85 -33.43 -11.09
CA ALA A 200 -14.68 -32.79 -12.10
C ALA A 200 -14.53 -33.48 -13.46
N GLN A 201 -15.42 -33.13 -14.37
CA GLN A 201 -15.37 -33.52 -15.77
C GLN A 201 -15.65 -32.32 -16.68
N VAL A 202 -15.12 -32.39 -17.89
CA VAL A 202 -15.43 -31.42 -18.95
C VAL A 202 -16.58 -31.99 -19.78
N ILE A 203 -17.61 -31.19 -19.98
CA ILE A 203 -18.74 -31.50 -20.85
C ILE A 203 -18.66 -30.56 -22.05
N SER A 204 -18.47 -31.12 -23.24
CA SER A 204 -18.45 -30.39 -24.50
C SER A 204 -19.02 -31.25 -25.62
N GLU A 205 -19.51 -30.58 -26.66
CA GLU A 205 -19.86 -31.20 -27.94
C GLU A 205 -18.63 -31.41 -28.85
N SER A 206 -17.43 -31.00 -28.41
CA SER A 206 -16.20 -31.14 -29.19
C SER A 206 -15.79 -32.60 -29.40
N ASP A 207 -15.31 -32.89 -30.60
CA ASP A 207 -14.94 -34.25 -31.04
C ASP A 207 -13.53 -34.68 -30.58
N GLN A 208 -12.68 -33.76 -30.11
CA GLN A 208 -11.27 -34.06 -29.81
C GLN A 208 -10.98 -34.15 -28.31
N GLU A 209 -11.23 -35.32 -27.76
CA GLU A 209 -10.81 -35.70 -26.41
C GLU A 209 -9.28 -35.94 -26.37
N LEU A 210 -8.62 -35.35 -25.37
CA LEU A 210 -7.17 -35.50 -25.15
C LEU A 210 -6.87 -36.47 -24.01
N ILE A 211 -7.66 -36.39 -22.93
CA ILE A 211 -7.50 -37.19 -21.72
C ILE A 211 -8.90 -37.63 -21.26
N SER A 212 -9.03 -38.94 -21.00
CA SER A 212 -10.26 -39.56 -20.53
C SER A 212 -9.98 -40.44 -19.32
N VAL A 213 -10.92 -40.50 -18.38
CA VAL A 213 -10.88 -41.45 -17.25
C VAL A 213 -12.18 -42.24 -17.25
N GLY A 214 -12.11 -43.51 -17.64
CA GLY A 214 -13.31 -44.31 -17.87
C GLY A 214 -14.13 -43.74 -19.02
N GLU A 215 -15.37 -43.35 -18.74
CA GLU A 215 -16.28 -42.70 -19.70
C GLU A 215 -16.30 -41.16 -19.56
N THR A 216 -15.58 -40.62 -18.57
CA THR A 216 -15.60 -39.17 -18.30
C THR A 216 -14.48 -38.47 -19.06
N GLN A 217 -14.85 -37.37 -19.74
CA GLN A 217 -13.91 -36.53 -20.45
C GLN A 217 -13.21 -35.60 -19.46
N GLN A 218 -11.87 -35.61 -19.48
CA GLN A 218 -11.07 -34.86 -18.51
C GLN A 218 -10.31 -33.70 -19.15
N ALA A 219 -9.90 -33.84 -20.41
CA ALA A 219 -9.36 -32.73 -21.18
C ALA A 219 -9.78 -32.84 -22.64
N ILE A 220 -10.11 -31.70 -23.24
CA ILE A 220 -10.54 -31.59 -24.64
C ILE A 220 -9.73 -30.51 -25.36
N LEU A 221 -9.61 -30.66 -26.67
CA LEU A 221 -9.18 -29.62 -27.59
C LEU A 221 -10.41 -29.13 -28.37
N GLN A 222 -10.56 -27.81 -28.50
CA GLN A 222 -11.61 -27.21 -29.32
C GLN A 222 -11.03 -26.05 -30.12
N LYS A 223 -11.31 -26.03 -31.43
CA LYS A 223 -10.90 -24.93 -32.31
C LYS A 223 -11.86 -23.77 -32.18
N HIS A 224 -11.34 -22.55 -32.17
CA HIS A 224 -12.14 -21.33 -32.16
C HIS A 224 -11.48 -20.27 -33.04
N GLY A 225 -12.11 -19.97 -34.18
CA GLY A 225 -11.51 -19.13 -35.21
C GLY A 225 -10.24 -19.75 -35.79
N LEU A 226 -9.13 -19.01 -35.73
CA LEU A 226 -7.81 -19.45 -36.17
C LEU A 226 -7.00 -20.14 -35.06
N GLY A 227 -7.36 -19.92 -33.79
CA GLY A 227 -6.68 -20.47 -32.63
C GLY A 227 -7.31 -21.75 -32.09
N GLU A 228 -6.73 -22.25 -31.01
CA GLU A 228 -7.14 -23.48 -30.35
C GLU A 228 -7.24 -23.29 -28.84
N ILE A 229 -8.19 -24.01 -28.22
CA ILE A 229 -8.48 -23.93 -26.80
C ILE A 229 -8.40 -25.34 -26.22
N VAL A 230 -7.53 -25.52 -25.23
CA VAL A 230 -7.49 -26.72 -24.40
C VAL A 230 -8.15 -26.44 -23.07
N VAL A 231 -9.15 -27.26 -22.73
CA VAL A 231 -9.85 -27.20 -21.46
C VAL A 231 -9.61 -28.49 -20.70
N ALA A 232 -9.18 -28.40 -19.44
CA ALA A 232 -9.03 -29.58 -18.58
C ALA A 232 -9.74 -29.42 -17.23
N ALA A 233 -10.33 -30.51 -16.74
CA ALA A 233 -11.09 -30.56 -15.50
C ALA A 233 -10.25 -30.45 -14.22
N SER A 234 -8.91 -30.51 -14.32
CA SER A 234 -8.02 -30.45 -13.15
C SER A 234 -6.70 -29.76 -13.46
N SER A 235 -6.32 -28.82 -12.58
CA SER A 235 -5.00 -28.18 -12.60
C SER A 235 -3.91 -29.04 -11.95
N LYS A 236 -4.27 -30.16 -11.32
CA LYS A 236 -3.37 -30.94 -10.44
C LYS A 236 -2.17 -31.53 -11.19
N ILE A 237 -2.31 -31.81 -12.49
CA ILE A 237 -1.23 -32.28 -13.36
C ILE A 237 -0.07 -31.26 -13.44
N PHE A 238 -0.33 -29.98 -13.21
CA PHE A 238 0.67 -28.90 -13.20
C PHE A 238 1.29 -28.66 -11.81
N SER A 239 0.86 -29.40 -10.78
CA SER A 239 1.37 -29.23 -9.43
C SER A 239 2.80 -29.76 -9.29
N ASN A 240 3.55 -29.19 -8.34
CA ASN A 240 4.91 -29.59 -8.01
C ASN A 240 4.98 -31.08 -7.62
N GLN A 241 3.96 -31.58 -6.93
CA GLN A 241 3.86 -33.01 -6.60
C GLN A 241 3.73 -33.87 -7.86
N SER A 242 2.87 -33.48 -8.80
CA SER A 242 2.68 -34.22 -10.05
C SER A 242 3.96 -34.23 -10.91
N MET A 243 4.73 -33.14 -10.92
CA MET A 243 6.03 -33.10 -11.61
C MET A 243 7.02 -34.15 -11.08
N ILE A 244 6.99 -34.43 -9.77
CA ILE A 244 7.82 -35.47 -9.14
C ILE A 244 7.30 -36.86 -9.48
N ASP A 245 5.98 -37.02 -9.53
CA ASP A 245 5.30 -38.30 -9.77
C ASP A 245 5.25 -38.70 -11.26
N GLY A 246 5.90 -37.93 -12.15
CA GLY A 246 6.01 -38.22 -13.59
C GLY A 246 4.94 -37.54 -14.46
N GLY A 247 4.17 -36.59 -13.92
CA GLY A 247 3.18 -35.80 -14.64
C GLY A 247 3.75 -34.71 -15.54
N SER A 248 5.08 -34.55 -15.62
CA SER A 248 5.72 -33.51 -16.44
C SER A 248 5.46 -33.67 -17.93
N VAL A 249 5.63 -34.88 -18.47
CA VAL A 249 5.40 -35.18 -19.88
C VAL A 249 3.94 -34.91 -20.30
N PRO A 250 2.92 -35.48 -19.65
CA PRO A 250 1.53 -35.20 -20.03
C PRO A 250 1.14 -33.73 -19.82
N ALA A 251 1.66 -33.05 -18.79
CA ALA A 251 1.41 -31.62 -18.60
C ALA A 251 1.95 -30.79 -19.78
N PHE A 252 3.16 -31.09 -20.24
CA PHE A 252 3.77 -30.40 -21.38
C PHE A 252 3.05 -30.73 -22.70
N ARG A 253 2.71 -32.01 -22.93
CA ARG A 253 1.94 -32.44 -24.11
C ARG A 253 0.56 -31.80 -24.17
N LEU A 254 -0.08 -31.57 -23.03
CA LEU A 254 -1.35 -30.85 -22.95
C LEU A 254 -1.19 -29.38 -23.38
N LEU A 255 -0.09 -28.71 -23.02
CA LEU A 255 0.18 -27.36 -23.54
C LEU A 255 0.48 -27.35 -25.04
N GLU A 256 1.33 -28.26 -25.51
CA GLU A 256 1.65 -28.38 -26.95
C GLU A 256 0.44 -28.73 -27.80
N SER A 257 -0.57 -29.40 -27.22
CA SER A 257 -1.81 -29.70 -27.93
C SER A 257 -2.64 -28.46 -28.27
N ALA A 258 -2.40 -27.33 -27.59
CA ALA A 258 -3.04 -26.06 -27.90
C ALA A 258 -2.30 -25.30 -29.02
N GLY A 259 -1.00 -25.50 -29.23
CA GLY A 259 -0.22 -24.69 -30.16
C GLY A 259 1.29 -24.92 -30.07
N ALA A 260 2.04 -24.33 -31.02
CA ALA A 260 3.49 -24.46 -31.08
C ALA A 260 4.19 -23.77 -29.89
N PRO A 261 5.25 -24.39 -29.31
CA PRO A 261 5.78 -24.05 -27.98
C PRO A 261 6.74 -22.84 -27.92
N ASP A 262 6.57 -21.83 -28.78
CA ASP A 262 7.57 -20.76 -28.87
C ASP A 262 7.46 -19.76 -27.69
N PHE A 263 6.24 -19.41 -27.28
CA PHE A 263 6.02 -18.45 -26.19
C PHE A 263 4.85 -18.86 -25.29
N PHE A 264 5.13 -19.10 -24.02
CA PHE A 264 4.11 -19.42 -23.01
C PHE A 264 3.95 -18.29 -22.00
N VAL A 265 2.70 -17.93 -21.70
CA VAL A 265 2.39 -17.01 -20.61
C VAL A 265 1.52 -17.67 -19.58
N VAL A 266 2.04 -17.78 -18.36
CA VAL A 266 1.26 -18.23 -17.21
C VAL A 266 0.60 -17.02 -16.55
N ASP A 267 -0.73 -16.98 -16.54
CA ASP A 267 -1.46 -15.89 -15.91
C ASP A 267 -1.44 -16.02 -14.38
N GLU A 268 -0.95 -14.96 -13.75
CA GLU A 268 -0.96 -14.77 -12.30
C GLU A 268 -1.94 -13.68 -11.87
N SER A 269 -2.53 -12.94 -12.81
CA SER A 269 -3.45 -11.85 -12.52
C SER A 269 -4.78 -12.35 -11.94
N LEU A 270 -5.24 -13.54 -12.38
CA LEU A 270 -6.41 -14.23 -11.85
C LEU A 270 -6.09 -15.05 -10.58
N ASN A 271 -4.80 -15.29 -10.29
CA ASN A 271 -4.32 -15.97 -9.09
C ASN A 271 -3.89 -15.02 -7.97
N ALA A 272 -3.63 -13.76 -8.29
CA ALA A 272 -3.26 -12.75 -7.32
C ALA A 272 -4.42 -12.51 -6.35
N SER A 273 -4.32 -13.07 -5.14
CA SER A 273 -5.08 -12.55 -4.02
C SER A 273 -4.72 -11.06 -3.91
N GLY A 274 -5.70 -10.18 -4.02
CA GLY A 274 -5.50 -8.73 -4.04
C GLY A 274 -4.84 -8.15 -2.77
N THR A 275 -4.44 -8.99 -1.81
CA THR A 275 -3.67 -8.65 -0.62
C THR A 275 -2.17 -8.66 -0.93
N SER A 276 -1.50 -7.53 -0.68
CA SER A 276 -0.04 -7.46 -0.86
C SER A 276 0.65 -8.52 0.02
N LYS A 277 1.57 -9.28 -0.58
CA LYS A 277 2.30 -10.38 0.09
C LYS A 277 2.95 -9.95 1.42
N VAL A 278 3.32 -8.67 1.56
CA VAL A 278 3.90 -8.10 2.80
C VAL A 278 2.88 -8.01 3.93
N VAL A 279 1.64 -7.59 3.64
CA VAL A 279 0.58 -7.53 4.65
C VAL A 279 0.10 -8.95 5.00
N ALA A 280 0.02 -9.83 4.00
CA ALA A 280 -0.29 -11.24 4.23
C ALA A 280 0.76 -11.93 5.12
N LEU A 281 2.06 -11.68 4.89
CA LEU A 281 3.14 -12.26 5.70
C LEU A 281 3.10 -11.80 7.16
N LEU A 282 2.62 -10.59 7.44
CA LEU A 282 2.42 -10.10 8.82
C LEU A 282 1.20 -10.73 9.52
N ILE A 283 0.27 -11.30 8.76
CA ILE A 283 -0.99 -11.89 9.26
C ILE A 283 -0.97 -13.42 9.21
N ASP A 284 0.00 -14.01 8.52
CA ASP A 284 0.28 -15.45 8.45
C ASP A 284 0.29 -16.06 9.87
N PRO A 285 -0.40 -17.21 10.10
CA PRO A 285 -0.43 -17.89 11.40
C PRO A 285 0.94 -18.06 12.06
N THR A 286 2.00 -18.27 11.26
CA THR A 286 3.37 -18.44 11.78
C THR A 286 3.98 -17.15 12.34
N PHE A 287 3.73 -16.00 11.70
CA PHE A 287 4.27 -14.69 12.11
C PHE A 287 3.29 -13.89 12.98
N ARG A 288 2.03 -14.30 13.07
CA ARG A 288 0.97 -13.65 13.87
C ARG A 288 1.37 -13.40 15.34
N PRO A 289 2.03 -14.31 16.06
CA PRO A 289 2.47 -14.03 17.43
C PRO A 289 3.50 -12.88 17.49
N LEU A 290 4.40 -12.81 16.52
CA LEU A 290 5.43 -11.78 16.44
C LEU A 290 4.81 -10.41 16.17
N THR A 291 3.88 -10.32 15.22
CA THR A 291 3.25 -9.04 14.86
C THR A 291 2.40 -8.49 16.00
N ILE A 292 1.71 -9.35 16.73
CA ILE A 292 1.01 -8.97 17.95
C ILE A 292 1.97 -8.53 19.05
N GLN A 293 3.06 -9.25 19.29
CA GLN A 293 4.07 -8.83 20.27
C GLN A 293 4.64 -7.44 19.93
N LEU A 294 4.89 -7.16 18.64
CA LEU A 294 5.37 -5.86 18.18
C LEU A 294 4.32 -4.77 18.43
N LEU A 295 3.06 -5.05 18.12
CA LEU A 295 1.96 -4.11 18.34
C LEU A 295 1.71 -3.85 19.84
N ILE A 296 1.76 -4.88 20.68
CA ILE A 296 1.71 -4.75 22.15
C ILE A 296 2.90 -3.92 22.65
N THR A 297 4.10 -4.17 22.14
CA THR A 297 5.30 -3.41 22.53
C THR A 297 5.17 -1.95 22.14
N LEU A 298 4.64 -1.65 20.95
CA LEU A 298 4.38 -0.29 20.48
C LEU A 298 3.29 0.40 21.32
N LEU A 299 2.26 -0.34 21.73
CA LEU A 299 1.23 0.10 22.66
C LEU A 299 1.81 0.45 24.04
N ILE A 300 2.62 -0.42 24.62
CA ILE A 300 3.29 -0.19 25.90
C ILE A 300 4.25 0.99 25.79
N PHE A 301 5.00 1.10 24.69
CA PHE A 301 5.89 2.22 24.42
C PHE A 301 5.12 3.54 24.32
N GLY A 302 4.00 3.55 23.59
CA GLY A 302 3.10 4.70 23.49
C GLY A 302 2.49 5.08 24.85
N TRP A 303 2.08 4.09 25.64
CA TRP A 303 1.60 4.30 27.00
C TRP A 303 2.70 4.91 27.89
N TRP A 304 3.91 4.34 27.84
CA TRP A 304 5.06 4.81 28.61
C TRP A 304 5.43 6.25 28.27
N HIS A 305 5.46 6.60 26.98
CA HIS A 305 5.75 7.97 26.54
C HIS A 305 4.58 8.94 26.81
N SER A 306 3.34 8.45 26.81
CA SER A 306 2.16 9.26 27.14
C SER A 306 2.12 9.62 28.62
N THR A 307 2.65 8.78 29.50
CA THR A 307 2.86 9.14 30.91
C THR A 307 4.06 10.06 31.03
N ARG A 308 3.85 11.38 30.90
CA ARG A 308 4.91 12.37 31.18
C ARG A 308 5.47 12.15 32.59
N PHE A 309 6.69 11.62 32.67
CA PHE A 309 7.49 11.61 33.88
C PHE A 309 7.96 13.04 34.14
N GLY A 310 7.24 13.74 34.99
CA GLY A 310 7.70 15.03 35.48
C GLY A 310 6.61 15.79 36.25
N PRO A 311 6.93 16.38 37.41
CA PRO A 311 6.10 17.44 37.93
C PRO A 311 6.05 18.56 36.89
N ILE A 312 4.87 19.14 36.68
CA ILE A 312 4.76 20.36 35.89
C ILE A 312 5.59 21.38 36.66
N LEU A 313 6.77 21.73 36.13
CA LEU A 313 7.55 22.85 36.64
C LEU A 313 6.59 24.03 36.63
N SER A 314 6.26 24.52 37.82
CA SER A 314 5.46 25.73 37.95
C SER A 314 6.15 26.77 37.10
N SER A 315 5.45 27.28 36.08
CA SER A 315 5.96 28.37 35.25
C SER A 315 6.32 29.48 36.23
N HIS A 316 7.62 29.64 36.51
CA HIS A 316 8.09 30.80 37.23
C HIS A 316 7.59 31.98 36.41
N ILE A 317 6.64 32.72 36.97
CA ILE A 317 6.19 33.99 36.43
C ILE A 317 7.44 34.85 36.50
N LEU A 318 8.22 34.87 35.42
CA LEU A 318 9.35 35.76 35.27
C LEU A 318 8.77 37.17 35.47
N PRO A 319 9.23 37.94 36.48
CA PRO A 319 8.75 39.30 36.68
C PRO A 319 8.86 40.02 35.34
N ARG A 320 7.74 40.59 34.87
CA ARG A 320 7.67 41.25 33.55
C ARG A 320 8.84 42.21 33.47
N HIS A 321 9.84 41.87 32.63
CA HIS A 321 11.00 42.73 32.42
C HIS A 321 10.48 44.12 32.01
N ASN A 322 10.91 45.13 32.76
CA ASN A 322 10.56 46.52 32.51
C ASN A 322 10.86 46.85 31.03
N ILE A 323 9.91 47.42 30.29
CA ILE A 323 10.07 47.78 28.86
C ILE A 323 11.34 48.63 28.64
N VAL A 324 11.73 49.40 29.67
CA VAL A 324 12.97 50.17 29.71
C VAL A 324 14.20 49.26 29.58
N SER A 325 14.27 48.14 30.30
CA SER A 325 15.44 47.25 30.24
C SER A 325 15.54 46.51 28.90
N HIS A 326 14.41 46.16 28.28
CA HIS A 326 14.41 45.61 26.93
C HIS A 326 14.93 46.63 25.91
N THR A 327 14.49 47.89 26.03
CA THR A 327 14.92 48.98 25.14
C THR A 327 16.42 49.28 25.30
N ASP A 328 16.92 49.32 26.53
CA ASP A 328 18.34 49.51 26.82
C ASP A 328 19.20 48.36 26.30
N ASN A 329 18.71 47.12 26.43
CA ASN A 329 19.42 45.94 25.94
C ASN A 329 19.49 45.90 24.42
N VAL A 330 18.39 46.22 23.73
CA VAL A 330 18.37 46.33 22.26
C VAL A 330 19.31 47.45 21.79
N GLY A 331 19.27 48.61 22.45
CA GLY A 331 20.17 49.73 22.16
C GLY A 331 21.65 49.35 22.34
N ASN A 332 21.99 48.72 23.47
CA ASN A 332 23.35 48.25 23.75
C ASN A 332 23.81 47.16 22.76
N LEU A 333 22.92 46.26 22.33
CA LEU A 333 23.24 45.21 21.36
C LEU A 333 23.56 45.80 19.99
N HIS A 334 22.73 46.72 19.49
CA HIS A 334 23.01 47.40 18.22
C HIS A 334 24.29 48.23 18.28
N PHE A 335 24.60 48.81 19.44
CA PHE A 335 25.85 49.53 19.65
C PHE A 335 27.08 48.61 19.65
N LYS A 336 27.06 47.52 20.43
CA LYS A 336 28.16 46.53 20.50
C LYS A 336 28.45 45.91 19.14
N ASN A 337 27.42 45.66 18.34
CA ASN A 337 27.57 45.08 17.00
C ASN A 337 28.01 46.10 15.93
N GLY A 338 28.35 47.34 16.32
CA GLY A 338 28.73 48.40 15.38
C GLY A 338 27.62 48.83 14.43
N ASN A 339 26.38 48.41 14.69
CA ASN A 339 25.24 48.57 13.78
C ASN A 339 24.32 49.73 14.19
N GLY A 340 24.82 50.68 15.00
CA GLY A 340 24.07 51.88 15.40
C GLY A 340 23.62 52.75 14.22
N ARG A 341 24.29 52.63 13.06
CA ARG A 341 23.83 53.17 11.77
C ARG A 341 22.39 52.79 11.46
N ALA A 342 22.09 51.50 11.55
CA ALA A 342 20.78 50.98 11.15
C ALA A 342 19.67 51.57 12.03
N LEU A 343 19.96 51.81 13.32
CA LEU A 343 19.02 52.39 14.27
C LEU A 343 18.80 53.89 14.01
N LEU A 344 19.86 54.66 13.77
CA LEU A 344 19.71 56.08 13.40
C LEU A 344 18.97 56.22 12.07
N TYR A 345 19.29 55.38 11.09
CA TYR A 345 18.62 55.38 9.78
C TYR A 345 17.14 54.99 9.89
N SER A 346 16.79 53.96 10.69
CA SER A 346 15.40 53.57 10.90
C SER A 346 14.61 54.67 11.61
N TYR A 347 15.21 55.32 12.62
CA TYR A 347 14.60 56.45 13.31
C TYR A 347 14.36 57.65 12.38
N LEU A 348 15.37 58.05 11.59
CA LEU A 348 15.24 59.11 10.59
C LEU A 348 14.20 58.78 9.53
N LYS A 349 14.19 57.53 9.02
CA LYS A 349 13.20 57.08 8.05
C LYS A 349 11.78 57.16 8.62
N GLN A 350 11.58 56.77 9.89
CA GLN A 350 10.31 56.91 10.58
C GLN A 350 9.93 58.38 10.75
N LEU A 351 10.85 59.24 11.19
CA LEU A 351 10.60 60.67 11.37
C LEU A 351 10.21 61.35 10.05
N PHE A 352 10.95 61.10 8.96
CA PHE A 352 10.63 61.64 7.64
C PHE A 352 9.26 61.16 7.12
N THR A 353 8.86 59.94 7.49
CA THR A 353 7.54 59.41 7.15
C THR A 353 6.45 60.11 7.96
N GLU A 354 6.64 60.30 9.27
CA GLU A 354 5.69 61.02 10.13
C GLU A 354 5.52 62.49 9.72
N LEU A 355 6.62 63.15 9.34
CA LEU A 355 6.62 64.54 8.88
C LEU A 355 6.22 64.69 7.40
N HIS A 356 5.94 63.59 6.69
CA HIS A 356 5.58 63.60 5.27
C HIS A 356 6.60 64.27 4.33
N LEU A 357 7.85 64.44 4.78
CA LEU A 357 8.90 65.19 4.06
C LEU A 357 9.27 64.54 2.72
N ARG A 358 9.03 63.23 2.54
CA ARG A 358 9.27 62.54 1.26
C ARG A 358 8.36 62.99 0.10
N ARG A 359 7.15 63.50 0.36
CA ARG A 359 6.19 63.88 -0.69
C ARG A 359 6.35 65.33 -1.17
N PHE A 360 7.17 66.14 -0.49
CA PHE A 360 7.28 67.58 -0.75
C PHE A 360 8.68 67.97 -1.26
N ARG A 361 9.10 67.45 -2.42
CA ARG A 361 10.35 67.87 -3.10
C ARG A 361 10.26 69.35 -3.55
N GLY A 362 10.58 70.27 -2.63
CA GLY A 362 10.62 71.72 -2.87
C GLY A 362 9.60 72.57 -2.08
N LYS A 363 8.78 71.96 -1.20
CA LYS A 363 7.86 72.70 -0.30
C LYS A 363 8.08 72.34 1.18
N GLU A 364 9.29 71.89 1.53
CA GLU A 364 9.65 71.42 2.88
C GLU A 364 9.43 72.52 3.94
N ASN A 365 9.63 73.79 3.58
CA ASN A 365 9.43 74.96 4.46
C ASN A 365 8.02 74.99 5.08
N ARG A 366 6.97 74.53 4.36
CA ARG A 366 5.60 74.51 4.91
C ARG A 366 5.44 73.61 6.14
N VAL A 367 6.23 72.55 6.24
CA VAL A 367 6.21 71.61 7.39
C VAL A 367 7.23 72.02 8.45
N ILE A 368 8.36 72.60 8.02
CA ILE A 368 9.45 72.99 8.92
C ILE A 368 9.14 74.30 9.66
N ASP A 369 8.51 75.29 9.02
CA ASP A 369 8.23 76.60 9.63
C ASP A 369 7.41 76.51 10.94
N PRO A 370 6.34 75.70 11.05
CA PRO A 370 5.60 75.55 12.30
C PRO A 370 6.43 74.88 13.40
N ILE A 371 7.34 73.97 13.04
CA ILE A 371 8.23 73.29 14.00
C ILE A 371 9.29 74.28 14.47
N ALA A 372 9.89 75.03 13.56
CA ALA A 372 10.88 76.07 13.82
C ALA A 372 10.37 77.14 14.79
N ARG A 373 9.14 77.64 14.55
CA ARG A 373 8.47 78.58 15.46
C ARG A 373 8.29 78.03 16.89
N ARG A 374 8.00 76.74 17.03
CA ARG A 374 7.84 76.08 18.35
C ARG A 374 9.18 75.85 19.05
N MET A 375 10.22 75.53 18.28
CA MET A 375 11.57 75.34 18.82
C MET A 375 12.31 76.67 19.04
N LYS A 376 11.76 77.80 18.58
CA LYS A 376 12.42 79.13 18.56
C LYS A 376 13.77 79.07 17.83
N THR A 377 13.82 78.31 16.75
CA THR A 377 15.01 78.10 15.93
C THR A 377 14.71 78.53 14.50
N ASP A 378 15.72 78.92 13.74
CA ASP A 378 15.57 79.26 12.31
C ASP A 378 15.17 78.00 11.50
N PRO A 379 14.15 78.06 10.62
CA PRO A 379 13.81 76.96 9.71
C PRO A 379 15.00 76.39 8.92
N ASP A 380 15.92 77.26 8.51
CA ASP A 380 17.09 76.85 7.72
C ASP A 380 18.07 76.01 8.55
N GLU A 381 18.20 76.29 9.85
CA GLU A 381 19.02 75.49 10.76
C GLU A 381 18.46 74.08 10.98
N ILE A 382 17.12 73.94 11.07
CA ILE A 382 16.47 72.63 11.20
C ILE A 382 16.68 71.83 9.91
N THR A 383 16.53 72.48 8.76
CA THR A 383 16.72 71.85 7.44
C THR A 383 18.16 71.39 7.27
N ALA A 384 19.13 72.25 7.61
CA ALA A 384 20.55 71.92 7.60
C ALA A 384 20.87 70.75 8.53
N PHE A 385 20.29 70.74 9.74
CA PHE A 385 20.47 69.65 10.69
C PHE A 385 19.90 68.32 10.19
N LEU A 386 18.68 68.29 9.65
CA LEU A 386 18.08 67.07 9.10
C LEU A 386 18.90 66.52 7.93
N LYS A 387 19.43 67.41 7.09
CA LYS A 387 20.33 67.03 5.99
C LYS A 387 21.63 66.42 6.53
N GLN A 388 22.27 67.08 7.49
CA GLN A 388 23.48 66.59 8.17
C GLN A 388 23.25 65.24 8.85
N ALA A 389 22.13 65.06 9.56
CA ALA A 389 21.76 63.81 10.20
C ALA A 389 21.58 62.69 9.17
N SER A 390 21.00 62.99 8.00
CA SER A 390 20.82 62.03 6.91
C SER A 390 22.14 61.59 6.27
N GLU A 391 23.10 62.52 6.12
CA GLU A 391 24.44 62.25 5.59
C GLU A 391 25.26 61.43 6.59
N LEU A 392 25.20 61.79 7.87
CA LEU A 392 25.85 61.04 8.94
C LEU A 392 25.28 59.63 9.07
N ALA A 393 23.95 59.46 8.95
CA ALA A 393 23.34 58.13 8.96
C ALA A 393 23.77 57.24 7.76
N LYS A 394 24.24 57.83 6.66
CA LYS A 394 24.83 57.08 5.53
C LYS A 394 26.32 56.77 5.74
N SER A 395 27.00 57.52 6.61
CA SER A 395 28.42 57.34 6.89
C SER A 395 28.73 55.97 7.54
N LYS A 396 29.95 55.46 7.32
CA LYS A 396 30.38 54.12 7.77
C LYS A 396 30.71 54.05 9.27
N LYS A 397 31.00 55.17 9.92
CA LYS A 397 31.41 55.23 11.34
C LYS A 397 30.86 56.50 12.00
N ILE A 398 30.00 56.35 13.02
CA ILE A 398 29.49 57.44 13.85
C ILE A 398 29.91 57.18 15.30
N LYS A 399 30.48 58.19 15.99
CA LYS A 399 30.86 58.05 17.40
C LYS A 399 29.60 57.97 18.28
N ARG A 400 29.65 57.20 19.38
CA ARG A 400 28.52 57.01 20.32
C ARG A 400 27.89 58.34 20.78
N ARG A 401 28.74 59.28 21.19
CA ARG A 401 28.31 60.60 21.70
C ARG A 401 27.55 61.37 20.62
N GLN A 402 28.12 61.44 19.42
CA GLN A 402 27.49 62.10 18.26
C GLN A 402 26.14 61.45 17.91
N MET A 403 26.02 60.12 17.98
CA MET A 403 24.75 59.43 17.73
C MET A 403 23.69 59.76 18.79
N GLY A 404 24.08 59.81 20.07
CA GLY A 404 23.19 60.21 21.16
C GLY A 404 22.67 61.64 20.97
N ASP A 405 23.57 62.57 20.65
CA ASP A 405 23.23 63.98 20.42
C ASP A 405 22.28 64.13 19.22
N LEU A 406 22.52 63.38 18.13
CA LEU A 406 21.63 63.36 16.96
C LEU A 406 20.24 62.81 17.30
N ILE A 407 20.16 61.68 18.01
CA ILE A 407 18.87 61.07 18.38
C ILE A 407 18.09 62.00 19.30
N HIS A 408 18.75 62.66 20.27
CA HIS A 408 18.12 63.60 21.18
C HIS A 408 17.50 64.78 20.42
N ARG A 409 18.27 65.44 19.56
CA ARG A 409 17.80 66.58 18.78
C ARG A 409 16.71 66.19 17.77
N LEU A 410 16.78 64.99 17.18
CA LEU A 410 15.71 64.45 16.34
C LEU A 410 14.43 64.15 17.14
N ALA A 411 14.54 63.72 18.40
CA ALA A 411 13.41 63.50 19.29
C ALA A 411 12.73 64.83 19.67
N GLU A 412 13.50 65.89 19.93
CA GLU A 412 12.96 67.24 20.16
C GLU A 412 12.16 67.75 18.95
N ILE A 413 12.71 67.62 17.74
CA ILE A 413 12.02 67.96 16.49
C ILE A 413 10.72 67.17 16.36
N ARG A 414 10.75 65.86 16.66
CA ARG A 414 9.56 65.00 16.64
C ARG A 414 8.50 65.43 17.64
N GLN A 415 8.91 65.79 18.86
CA GLN A 415 8.00 66.24 19.92
C GLN A 415 7.33 67.56 19.55
N ALA A 416 8.12 68.53 19.05
CA ALA A 416 7.63 69.81 18.56
C ALA A 416 6.65 69.65 17.39
N ALA A 417 6.86 68.67 16.52
CA ALA A 417 5.93 68.34 15.44
C ALA A 417 4.59 67.77 15.95
N ARG A 418 4.63 66.89 16.96
CA ARG A 418 3.42 66.23 17.51
C ARG A 418 2.48 67.20 18.22
N HIS A 419 3.01 68.17 18.97
CA HIS A 419 2.18 69.14 19.70
C HIS A 419 1.27 69.98 18.79
N GLY A 420 1.60 70.10 17.49
CA GLY A 420 0.75 70.80 16.52
C GLY A 420 -0.49 70.05 16.06
N LYS A 421 -0.53 68.72 16.20
CA LYS A 421 -1.66 67.91 15.73
C LYS A 421 -2.81 67.82 16.75
N GLN A 422 -2.60 68.24 17.99
CA GLN A 422 -3.60 68.16 19.07
C GLN A 422 -4.33 69.49 19.34
N GLN A 423 -3.96 70.58 18.67
CA GLN A 423 -4.55 71.91 18.86
C GLN A 423 -5.30 72.43 17.60
N GLY A 424 -5.55 71.58 16.62
CA GLY A 424 -6.23 71.92 15.36
C GLY A 424 -7.42 71.05 15.09
#